data_AF-A0A3N0A1U0-F1
#
_entry.id   AF-A0A3N0A1U0-F1
#
_cell.length_a   1.000
_cell.length_b   1.000
_cell.length_c   1.000
_cell.angle_alpha   90.00
_cell.angle_beta   90.00
_cell.angle_gamma   90.00
#
_symmetry.space_group_name_H-M   'P 1'
#
loop_
_entity.id
_entity.type
_entity.pdbx_description
1 polymer ?
#
loop_
_entity_poly.entity_id
_entity_poly.type
_entity_poly.pdbx_seq_one_letter_code
_entity_poly.pdbx_strand_id
1 'polypeptide(L)'
;MAVSLERRTGLVAFFYWLWDGIDRTIFTAIKFSFPARFVSPFGFLGMLTFVVFIILGVSGALLMFYYQPILDRAWDSVQFINDDVPFGFHIRNIHYHGSNAMVLLAVLHMYYQYFSGRYKIRNEVLWMTGVILGVVTILEAFTGYDVIFSERAELAISIAASLTTSIPVVGPTIRDAALGSGFSDFVLRFYAQHVFLLPIVMLGLMAVHFPRFLVFDVPMVMAISGAILITGGVFPIDLGLKFEPNIAPGVTVPEWYLTGIYAFMRTQYDKFVTGLLWPLLFIVTFVLIPFIDRYKKFSWRERPIITAFGITSIAQIMVTTYWGFYISPDRSLELVERLVIDPVFFYSTMILMVPLGFGFSYMMIKLANEAERKSKLAKSAGPNQVATFKFSEKWINWMLVALLAFQVFLNIAAYNASLTGMRNVSLFFIGVILLVFAAFFHVYRYGISEQKHVPPPPPAPADERPKLADPETDSAVPPPDAKPKELAAPEIKAEAAPEIKAETAPKATSAAESGTGAGADPKM
;
A
#
# COMPACT_ATOMS: atom_id res chain seq x y z
N MET A 1 -21.20 20.04 -26.24
CA MET A 1 -20.63 20.53 -24.96
C MET A 1 -20.00 21.87 -25.22
N ALA A 2 -20.54 22.95 -24.65
CA ALA A 2 -19.96 24.27 -24.76
C ALA A 2 -18.64 24.28 -23.96
N VAL A 3 -17.51 24.39 -24.65
CA VAL A 3 -16.20 24.59 -24.02
C VAL A 3 -16.21 26.02 -23.48
N SER A 4 -16.26 26.19 -22.16
CA SER A 4 -16.09 27.53 -21.59
C SER A 4 -14.67 28.01 -21.89
N LEU A 5 -14.57 29.19 -22.51
CA LEU A 5 -13.32 29.88 -22.82
C LEU A 5 -12.81 30.64 -21.60
N GLU A 6 -12.73 29.99 -20.44
CA GLU A 6 -12.06 30.60 -19.30
C GLU A 6 -10.56 30.55 -19.54
N ARG A 7 -9.93 31.72 -19.73
CA ARG A 7 -8.48 31.85 -19.76
C ARG A 7 -7.94 31.46 -18.38
N ARG A 8 -7.47 30.21 -18.27
CA ARG A 8 -6.66 29.77 -17.12
C ARG A 8 -5.30 30.45 -17.23
N THR A 9 -4.85 31.12 -16.17
CA THR A 9 -3.56 31.82 -16.14
C THR A 9 -2.65 31.24 -15.06
N GLY A 10 -1.33 31.30 -15.28
CA GLY A 10 -0.31 30.91 -14.31
C GLY A 10 -0.16 29.38 -14.12
N LEU A 11 0.13 28.96 -12.88
CA LEU A 11 0.41 27.56 -12.52
C LEU A 11 -0.72 26.60 -12.91
N VAL A 12 -1.98 27.05 -12.79
CA VAL A 12 -3.15 26.23 -13.14
C VAL A 12 -3.12 25.89 -14.65
N ALA A 13 -2.81 26.87 -15.50
CA ALA A 13 -2.70 26.64 -16.94
C ALA A 13 -1.55 25.70 -17.29
N PHE A 14 -0.41 25.83 -16.60
CA PHE A 14 0.73 24.92 -16.75
C PHE A 14 0.37 23.48 -16.41
N PHE A 15 -0.29 23.23 -15.27
CA PHE A 15 -0.70 21.88 -14.87
C PHE A 15 -1.72 21.26 -15.84
N TYR A 16 -2.66 22.06 -16.37
CA TYR A 16 -3.58 21.57 -17.39
C TYR A 16 -2.89 21.29 -18.74
N TRP A 17 -1.99 22.16 -19.20
CA TRP A 17 -1.19 21.90 -20.40
C TRP A 17 -0.33 20.64 -20.25
N LEU A 18 0.31 20.46 -19.09
CA LEU A 18 1.11 19.28 -18.78
C LEU A 18 0.23 18.02 -18.75
N TRP A 19 -0.92 18.09 -18.08
CA TRP A 19 -1.88 16.99 -18.02
C TRP A 19 -2.41 16.62 -19.41
N ASP A 20 -2.86 17.59 -20.21
CA ASP A 20 -3.38 17.36 -21.56
C ASP A 20 -2.30 16.81 -22.51
N GLY A 21 -1.04 17.19 -22.30
CA GLY A 21 0.11 16.62 -23.00
C GLY A 21 0.38 15.18 -22.60
N ILE A 22 0.39 14.89 -21.29
CA ILE A 22 0.58 13.54 -20.75
C ILE A 22 -0.59 12.62 -21.12
N ASP A 23 -1.83 13.11 -21.13
CA ASP A 23 -3.05 12.37 -21.44
C ASP A 23 -3.09 11.82 -22.88
N ARG A 24 -2.30 12.42 -23.77
CA ARG A 24 -2.12 11.96 -25.16
C ARG A 24 -1.04 10.88 -25.31
N THR A 25 -0.34 10.53 -24.24
CA THR A 25 0.71 9.51 -24.25
C THR A 25 0.20 8.17 -23.74
N ILE A 26 0.96 7.09 -23.96
CA ILE A 26 0.63 5.77 -23.41
C ILE A 26 0.61 5.73 -21.86
N PHE A 27 1.19 6.75 -21.19
CA PHE A 27 1.29 6.81 -19.74
C PHE A 27 -0.05 7.00 -19.01
N THR A 28 -1.12 7.46 -19.69
CA THR A 28 -2.47 7.65 -19.09
C THR A 28 -3.45 6.50 -19.31
N ALA A 29 -2.96 5.35 -19.78
CA ALA A 29 -3.78 4.13 -19.82
C ALA A 29 -4.29 3.72 -18.42
N ILE A 30 -3.54 4.06 -17.38
CA ILE A 30 -3.87 3.81 -15.97
C ILE A 30 -4.66 4.98 -15.41
N LYS A 31 -5.89 4.71 -14.95
CA LYS A 31 -6.74 5.72 -14.31
C LYS A 31 -6.64 5.60 -12.79
N PHE A 32 -6.18 6.66 -12.13
CA PHE A 32 -6.20 6.75 -10.68
C PHE A 32 -7.59 7.19 -10.19
N SER A 33 -8.13 6.44 -9.22
CA SER A 33 -9.36 6.79 -8.52
C SER A 33 -9.05 7.10 -7.07
N PHE A 34 -9.53 8.25 -6.61
CA PHE A 34 -9.39 8.68 -5.22
C PHE A 34 -10.70 8.40 -4.48
N PRO A 35 -10.70 7.53 -3.45
CA PRO A 35 -11.92 7.15 -2.76
C PRO A 35 -12.47 8.33 -1.95
N ALA A 36 -13.73 8.68 -2.20
CA ALA A 36 -14.41 9.76 -1.46
C ALA A 36 -14.87 9.35 -0.05
N ARG A 37 -14.86 8.03 0.25
CA ARG A 37 -15.24 7.44 1.53
C ARG A 37 -14.17 6.44 1.95
N PHE A 38 -14.08 6.19 3.26
CA PHE A 38 -13.21 5.13 3.76
C PHE A 38 -13.60 3.78 3.16
N VAL A 39 -12.64 3.12 2.53
CA VAL A 39 -12.76 1.74 2.06
C VAL A 39 -11.84 0.90 2.96
N SER A 40 -12.20 -0.36 3.18
CA SER A 40 -11.37 -1.27 3.98
C SER A 40 -9.89 -1.23 3.55
N PRO A 41 -8.92 -1.15 4.48
CA PRO A 41 -7.49 -1.11 4.16
C PRO A 41 -7.03 -2.29 3.29
N PHE A 42 -7.66 -3.45 3.47
CA PHE A 42 -7.38 -4.66 2.69
C PHE A 42 -7.66 -4.50 1.18
N GLY A 43 -8.52 -3.56 0.80
CA GLY A 43 -8.79 -3.24 -0.61
C GLY A 43 -7.64 -2.52 -1.32
N PHE A 44 -6.68 -1.95 -0.57
CA PHE A 44 -5.56 -1.16 -1.11
C PHE A 44 -4.24 -1.91 -1.17
N LEU A 45 -4.19 -3.17 -0.70
CA LEU A 45 -2.93 -3.91 -0.52
C LEU A 45 -2.03 -3.90 -1.76
N GLY A 46 -2.58 -4.05 -2.97
CA GLY A 46 -1.78 -4.03 -4.21
C GLY A 46 -1.18 -2.65 -4.51
N MET A 47 -1.92 -1.56 -4.26
CA MET A 47 -1.39 -0.20 -4.36
C MET A 47 -0.34 0.06 -3.29
N LEU A 48 -0.55 -0.40 -2.06
CA LEU A 48 0.43 -0.25 -0.99
C LEU A 48 1.72 -1.00 -1.32
N THR A 49 1.65 -2.23 -1.84
CA THR A 49 2.82 -2.97 -2.33
C THR A 49 3.56 -2.18 -3.42
N PHE A 50 2.84 -1.59 -4.38
CA PHE A 50 3.46 -0.77 -5.43
C PHE A 50 4.10 0.51 -4.88
N VAL A 51 3.46 1.20 -3.94
CA VAL A 51 4.05 2.39 -3.31
C VAL A 51 5.32 2.04 -2.55
N VAL A 52 5.34 0.90 -1.83
CA VAL A 52 6.56 0.43 -1.17
C VAL A 52 7.64 0.06 -2.19
N PHE A 53 7.29 -0.54 -3.34
CA PHE A 53 8.22 -0.73 -4.44
C PHE A 53 8.86 0.59 -4.93
N ILE A 54 8.08 1.67 -5.05
CA ILE A 54 8.61 2.99 -5.39
C ILE A 54 9.54 3.53 -4.29
N ILE A 55 9.16 3.38 -3.01
CA ILE A 55 10.00 3.76 -1.87
C ILE A 55 11.34 3.01 -1.92
N LEU A 56 11.31 1.71 -2.24
CA LEU A 56 12.50 0.87 -2.41
C LEU A 56 13.36 1.32 -3.58
N GLY A 57 12.77 1.59 -4.74
CA GLY A 57 13.51 2.09 -5.90
C GLY A 57 14.21 3.42 -5.63
N VAL A 58 13.53 4.37 -4.97
CA VAL A 58 14.11 5.67 -4.62
C VAL A 58 15.19 5.53 -3.55
N SER A 59 14.92 4.81 -2.47
CA SER A 59 15.91 4.61 -1.40
C SER A 59 17.12 3.81 -1.89
N GLY A 60 16.91 2.79 -2.73
CA GLY A 60 17.98 2.00 -3.35
C GLY A 60 18.86 2.87 -4.25
N ALA A 61 18.26 3.69 -5.12
CA ALA A 61 19.00 4.62 -5.96
C ALA A 61 19.85 5.60 -5.15
N LEU A 62 19.37 6.06 -3.99
CA LEU A 62 20.15 6.92 -3.09
C LEU A 62 21.32 6.17 -2.43
N LEU A 63 21.14 4.91 -2.05
CA LEU A 63 22.20 4.06 -1.49
C LEU A 63 23.29 3.74 -2.52
N MET A 64 22.91 3.59 -3.79
CA MET A 64 23.84 3.28 -4.89
C MET A 64 24.94 4.33 -5.09
N PHE A 65 24.72 5.60 -4.71
CA PHE A 65 25.76 6.64 -4.81
C PHE A 65 26.99 6.36 -3.93
N TYR A 66 26.83 5.52 -2.91
CA TYR A 66 27.86 5.26 -1.89
C TYR A 66 28.29 3.79 -1.83
N TYR A 67 27.44 2.87 -2.28
CA TYR A 67 27.73 1.43 -2.23
C TYR A 67 28.80 1.02 -3.24
N GLN A 68 29.70 0.12 -2.84
CA GLN A 68 30.77 -0.40 -3.69
C GLN A 68 30.59 -1.91 -3.92
N PRO A 69 30.17 -2.37 -5.11
CA PRO A 69 29.84 -3.77 -5.40
C PRO A 69 31.09 -4.63 -5.64
N ILE A 70 32.05 -4.60 -4.71
CA ILE A 70 33.32 -5.32 -4.80
C ILE A 70 33.54 -6.03 -3.46
N LEU A 71 33.92 -7.30 -3.52
CA LEU A 71 33.99 -8.20 -2.37
C LEU A 71 34.66 -7.62 -1.12
N ASP A 72 35.81 -6.97 -1.29
CA ASP A 72 36.63 -6.42 -0.22
C ASP A 72 36.12 -5.09 0.35
N ARG A 73 35.18 -4.44 -0.33
CA ARG A 73 34.65 -3.10 0.03
C ARG A 73 33.14 -3.04 0.22
N ALA A 74 32.40 -4.09 -0.14
CA ALA A 74 30.94 -4.14 -0.04
C ALA A 74 30.48 -3.86 1.39
N TRP A 75 30.99 -4.62 2.35
CA TRP A 75 30.69 -4.44 3.77
C TRP A 75 31.07 -3.03 4.27
N ASP A 76 32.32 -2.62 4.03
CA ASP A 76 32.85 -1.35 4.53
C ASP A 76 32.08 -0.15 3.94
N SER A 77 31.61 -0.25 2.69
CA SER A 77 30.76 0.78 2.06
C SER A 77 29.38 0.87 2.69
N VAL A 78 28.78 -0.25 3.12
CA VAL A 78 27.50 -0.25 3.85
C VAL A 78 27.68 0.32 5.26
N GLN A 79 28.80 0.02 5.92
CA GLN A 79 29.16 0.63 7.20
C GLN A 79 29.31 2.15 7.05
N PHE A 80 30.04 2.62 6.05
CA PHE A 80 30.19 4.04 5.74
C PHE A 80 28.83 4.72 5.48
N ILE A 81 27.93 4.08 4.73
CA ILE A 81 26.54 4.57 4.55
C ILE A 81 25.82 4.69 5.90
N ASN A 82 25.94 3.70 6.76
CA ASN A 82 25.22 3.68 8.03
C ASN A 82 25.74 4.75 9.02
N ASP A 83 27.06 4.90 9.09
CA ASP A 83 27.72 5.62 10.18
C ASP A 83 28.03 7.07 9.77
N ASP A 84 28.52 7.30 8.55
CA ASP A 84 29.12 8.57 8.13
C ASP A 84 28.26 9.38 7.15
N VAL A 85 27.52 8.73 6.25
CA VAL A 85 26.69 9.44 5.26
C VAL A 85 25.53 10.16 5.96
N PRO A 86 25.34 11.49 5.74
CA PRO A 86 24.18 12.20 6.26
C PRO A 86 22.87 11.53 5.85
N PHE A 87 22.03 11.21 6.84
CA PHE A 87 20.79 10.43 6.66
C PHE A 87 20.95 9.00 6.11
N GLY A 88 22.18 8.50 5.89
CA GLY A 88 22.40 7.16 5.35
C GLY A 88 21.82 6.05 6.25
N PHE A 89 21.93 6.19 7.58
CA PHE A 89 21.19 5.37 8.55
C PHE A 89 19.68 5.33 8.28
N HIS A 90 19.05 6.48 8.00
CA HIS A 90 17.60 6.56 7.81
C HIS A 90 17.20 5.88 6.50
N ILE A 91 17.93 6.15 5.42
CA ILE A 91 17.66 5.57 4.10
C ILE A 91 17.87 4.05 4.11
N ARG A 92 18.92 3.56 4.79
CA ARG A 92 19.16 2.12 4.98
C ARG A 92 18.02 1.44 5.75
N ASN A 93 17.54 2.07 6.82
CA ASN A 93 16.38 1.58 7.57
C ASN A 93 15.10 1.58 6.73
N ILE A 94 14.84 2.65 5.98
CA ILE A 94 13.69 2.73 5.05
C ILE A 94 13.76 1.60 4.02
N HIS A 95 14.94 1.37 3.43
CA HIS A 95 15.12 0.34 2.41
C HIS A 95 14.91 -1.06 2.99
N TYR A 96 15.54 -1.37 4.14
CA TYR A 96 15.42 -2.69 4.79
C TYR A 96 13.99 -2.98 5.28
N HIS A 97 13.39 -2.07 6.05
CA HIS A 97 12.02 -2.26 6.56
C HIS A 97 10.97 -2.14 5.45
N GLY A 98 11.24 -1.34 4.41
CA GLY A 98 10.44 -1.29 3.20
C GLY A 98 10.43 -2.63 2.46
N SER A 99 11.58 -3.32 2.37
CA SER A 99 11.68 -4.63 1.72
C SER A 99 10.82 -5.66 2.46
N ASN A 100 10.97 -5.72 3.78
CA ASN A 100 10.16 -6.56 4.66
C ASN A 100 8.65 -6.26 4.55
N ALA A 101 8.28 -4.97 4.52
CA ALA A 101 6.89 -4.55 4.33
C ALA A 101 6.37 -4.94 2.95
N MET A 102 7.17 -4.82 1.88
CA MET A 102 6.77 -5.20 0.54
C MET A 102 6.45 -6.69 0.43
N VAL A 103 7.32 -7.55 1.00
CA VAL A 103 7.09 -9.01 1.01
C VAL A 103 5.79 -9.33 1.78
N LEU A 104 5.61 -8.75 2.97
CA LEU A 104 4.39 -8.96 3.76
C LEU A 104 3.13 -8.48 3.02
N LEU A 105 3.16 -7.27 2.45
CA LEU A 105 2.04 -6.70 1.71
C LEU A 105 1.72 -7.51 0.45
N ALA A 106 2.72 -8.03 -0.27
CA ALA A 106 2.53 -8.89 -1.42
C ALA A 106 1.82 -10.21 -1.03
N VAL A 107 2.24 -10.86 0.07
CA VAL A 107 1.58 -12.05 0.60
C VAL A 107 0.14 -11.76 1.02
N LEU A 108 -0.07 -10.67 1.77
CA LEU A 108 -1.41 -10.23 2.18
C LEU A 108 -2.30 -9.92 0.96
N HIS A 109 -1.74 -9.25 -0.05
CA HIS A 109 -2.43 -8.94 -1.30
C HIS A 109 -2.87 -10.21 -2.00
N MET A 110 -1.94 -11.15 -2.20
CA MET A 110 -2.22 -12.44 -2.85
C MET A 110 -3.35 -13.20 -2.15
N TYR A 111 -3.27 -13.36 -0.83
CA TYR A 111 -4.30 -14.08 -0.09
C TYR A 111 -5.64 -13.33 -0.01
N TYR A 112 -5.63 -12.00 0.05
CA TYR A 112 -6.86 -11.21 -0.06
C TYR A 112 -7.55 -11.44 -1.41
N GLN A 113 -6.80 -11.44 -2.51
CA GLN A 113 -7.35 -11.75 -3.84
C GLN A 113 -7.79 -13.20 -3.95
N TYR A 114 -7.07 -14.12 -3.30
CA TYR A 114 -7.40 -15.53 -3.25
C TYR A 114 -8.79 -15.78 -2.63
N PHE A 115 -8.98 -15.30 -1.39
CA PHE A 115 -10.24 -15.52 -0.65
C PHE A 115 -11.40 -14.69 -1.18
N SER A 116 -11.14 -13.55 -1.83
CA SER A 116 -12.19 -12.80 -2.52
C SER A 116 -12.60 -13.42 -3.86
N GLY A 117 -11.82 -14.36 -4.40
CA GLY A 117 -12.12 -15.05 -5.65
C GLY A 117 -12.01 -14.15 -6.88
N ARG A 118 -11.35 -12.99 -6.75
CA ARG A 118 -11.25 -11.98 -7.80
C ARG A 118 -10.43 -12.41 -9.01
N TYR A 119 -9.66 -13.48 -8.90
CA TYR A 119 -8.94 -14.10 -10.02
C TYR A 119 -9.86 -14.75 -11.06
N LYS A 120 -11.16 -14.91 -10.78
CA LYS A 120 -12.14 -15.50 -11.72
C LYS A 120 -12.58 -14.51 -12.79
N ILE A 121 -12.85 -15.04 -13.99
CA ILE A 121 -13.45 -14.37 -15.16
C ILE A 121 -12.77 -13.04 -15.51
N ARG A 122 -11.86 -13.09 -16.50
CA ARG A 122 -11.09 -11.96 -17.07
C ARG A 122 -9.94 -11.44 -16.22
N ASN A 123 -9.63 -12.11 -15.11
CA ASN A 123 -8.52 -11.77 -14.22
C ASN A 123 -7.50 -12.91 -14.08
N GLU A 124 -7.61 -13.98 -14.88
CA GLU A 124 -6.72 -15.14 -14.83
C GLU A 124 -5.27 -14.72 -15.08
N VAL A 125 -5.04 -13.87 -16.10
CA VAL A 125 -3.72 -13.33 -16.41
C VAL A 125 -3.20 -12.43 -15.29
N LEU A 126 -4.06 -11.58 -14.70
CA LEU A 126 -3.67 -10.72 -13.56
C LEU A 126 -3.25 -11.55 -12.36
N TRP A 127 -3.94 -12.67 -12.11
CA TRP A 127 -3.61 -13.59 -11.04
C TRP A 127 -2.27 -14.30 -11.30
N MET A 128 -2.09 -14.89 -12.48
CA MET A 128 -0.85 -15.59 -12.83
C MET A 128 0.36 -14.65 -12.77
N THR A 129 0.26 -13.47 -13.38
CA THR A 129 1.31 -12.45 -13.30
C THR A 129 1.54 -11.97 -11.87
N GLY A 130 0.50 -11.87 -11.04
CA GLY A 130 0.62 -11.52 -9.62
C GLY A 130 1.35 -12.57 -8.79
N VAL A 131 1.08 -13.87 -9.02
CA VAL A 131 1.80 -14.96 -8.34
C VAL A 131 3.28 -14.95 -8.74
N ILE A 132 3.58 -14.79 -10.03
CA ILE A 132 4.96 -14.67 -10.54
C ILE A 132 5.64 -13.44 -9.93
N LEU A 133 4.96 -12.28 -9.91
CA LEU A 133 5.49 -11.06 -9.32
C LEU A 133 5.76 -11.21 -7.81
N GLY A 134 4.93 -11.98 -7.09
CA GLY A 134 5.18 -12.35 -5.70
C GLY A 134 6.47 -13.17 -5.52
N VAL A 135 6.74 -14.12 -6.42
CA VAL A 135 8.01 -14.88 -6.42
C VAL A 135 9.19 -13.95 -6.72
N VAL A 136 9.07 -13.09 -7.73
CA VAL A 136 10.14 -12.12 -8.07
C VAL A 136 10.36 -11.13 -6.92
N THR A 137 9.34 -10.76 -6.15
CA THR A 137 9.48 -9.92 -4.95
C THR A 137 10.34 -10.59 -3.88
N ILE A 138 10.19 -11.90 -3.67
CA ILE A 138 11.05 -12.65 -2.73
C ILE A 138 12.49 -12.74 -3.25
N LEU A 139 12.68 -12.95 -4.55
CA LEU A 139 14.01 -12.96 -5.18
C LEU A 139 14.69 -11.59 -5.09
N GLU A 140 13.93 -10.51 -5.26
CA GLU A 140 14.42 -9.14 -5.12
C GLU A 140 14.88 -8.86 -3.68
N ALA A 141 14.08 -9.28 -2.69
CA ALA A 141 14.43 -9.14 -1.28
C ALA A 141 15.68 -9.98 -0.91
N PHE A 142 15.79 -11.20 -1.44
CA PHE A 142 16.96 -12.07 -1.28
C PHE A 142 18.24 -11.42 -1.85
N THR A 143 18.23 -11.02 -3.12
CA THR A 143 19.41 -10.44 -3.76
C THR A 143 19.85 -9.11 -3.13
N GLY A 144 18.92 -8.28 -2.66
CA GLY A 144 19.23 -7.03 -1.96
C GLY A 144 19.76 -7.21 -0.53
N TYR A 145 19.35 -8.28 0.16
CA TYR A 145 19.90 -8.64 1.45
C TYR A 145 21.35 -9.12 1.34
N ASP A 146 21.67 -9.81 0.24
CA ASP A 146 22.96 -10.46 0.01
C ASP A 146 24.09 -9.52 -0.41
N VAL A 147 23.77 -8.35 -1.00
CA VAL A 147 24.78 -7.35 -1.40
C VAL A 147 25.53 -6.73 -0.22
N ILE A 148 25.04 -6.87 1.02
CA ILE A 148 25.73 -6.37 2.22
C ILE A 148 27.01 -7.16 2.50
N PHE A 149 27.03 -8.43 2.11
CA PHE A 149 28.17 -9.33 2.33
C PHE A 149 28.53 -9.55 3.82
N SER A 150 27.48 -9.68 4.63
CA SER A 150 27.54 -10.12 6.04
C SER A 150 27.70 -11.64 6.17
N GLU A 151 28.03 -12.15 7.35
CA GLU A 151 27.99 -13.62 7.62
C GLU A 151 26.63 -14.24 7.30
N ARG A 152 25.53 -13.53 7.60
CA ARG A 152 24.17 -14.01 7.31
C ARG A 152 23.85 -13.97 5.81
N ALA A 153 24.39 -12.99 5.08
CA ALA A 153 24.29 -12.92 3.62
C ALA A 153 25.03 -14.11 2.99
N GLU A 154 26.27 -14.38 3.40
CA GLU A 154 27.04 -15.51 2.86
C GLU A 154 26.33 -16.85 3.09
N LEU A 155 25.72 -17.06 4.27
CA LEU A 155 24.91 -18.24 4.52
C LEU A 155 23.75 -18.37 3.52
N ALA A 156 23.01 -17.29 3.26
CA ALA A 156 21.89 -17.30 2.32
C ALA A 156 22.36 -17.59 0.88
N ILE A 157 23.51 -17.03 0.50
CA ILE A 157 24.16 -17.23 -0.78
C ILE A 157 24.60 -18.68 -0.98
N SER A 158 25.28 -19.27 0.02
CA SER A 158 25.77 -20.65 -0.05
C SER A 158 24.61 -21.65 -0.08
N ILE A 159 23.52 -21.37 0.63
CA ILE A 159 22.24 -22.09 0.53
C ILE A 159 21.70 -22.04 -0.90
N ALA A 160 21.58 -20.85 -1.50
CA ALA A 160 21.07 -20.68 -2.84
C ALA A 160 21.97 -21.35 -3.90
N ALA A 161 23.29 -21.26 -3.75
CA ALA A 161 24.26 -21.92 -4.59
C ALA A 161 24.14 -23.45 -4.52
N SER A 162 24.01 -23.99 -3.29
CA SER A 162 23.84 -25.42 -3.07
C SER A 162 22.51 -25.92 -3.65
N LEU A 163 21.43 -25.15 -3.49
CA LEU A 163 20.12 -25.50 -4.02
C LEU A 163 20.11 -25.47 -5.56
N THR A 164 20.70 -24.44 -6.16
CA THR A 164 20.80 -24.32 -7.62
C THR A 164 21.64 -25.45 -8.22
N THR A 165 22.78 -25.77 -7.60
CA THR A 165 23.65 -26.88 -8.02
C THR A 165 22.95 -28.25 -7.93
N SER A 166 21.98 -28.40 -7.03
CA SER A 166 21.22 -29.65 -6.88
C SER A 166 20.30 -29.96 -8.08
N ILE A 167 19.99 -28.97 -8.92
CA ILE A 167 19.13 -29.17 -10.09
C ILE A 167 19.82 -30.14 -11.07
N PRO A 168 19.18 -31.26 -11.43
CA PRO A 168 19.76 -32.22 -12.36
C PRO A 168 20.05 -31.57 -13.73
N VAL A 169 21.12 -32.02 -14.38
CA VAL A 169 21.55 -31.66 -15.75
C VAL A 169 22.07 -30.23 -15.90
N VAL A 170 21.31 -29.22 -15.49
CA VAL A 170 21.60 -27.80 -15.79
C VAL A 170 21.99 -26.97 -14.55
N GLY A 171 21.89 -27.52 -13.34
CA GLY A 171 22.13 -26.80 -12.08
C GLY A 171 23.48 -26.09 -12.00
N PRO A 172 24.62 -26.78 -12.21
CA PRO A 172 25.93 -26.15 -12.20
C PRO A 172 26.06 -24.98 -13.20
N THR A 173 25.54 -25.15 -14.42
CA THR A 173 25.56 -24.10 -15.46
C THR A 173 24.74 -22.88 -15.05
N ILE A 174 23.55 -23.08 -14.46
CA ILE A 174 22.72 -21.98 -13.95
C ILE A 174 23.41 -21.28 -12.79
N ARG A 175 24.01 -22.05 -11.87
CA ARG A 175 24.75 -21.52 -10.72
C ARG A 175 25.92 -20.67 -11.18
N ASP A 176 26.71 -21.10 -12.16
CA ASP A 176 27.85 -20.33 -12.65
C ASP A 176 27.42 -19.09 -13.44
N ALA A 177 26.33 -19.18 -14.20
CA ALA A 177 25.76 -18.02 -14.90
C ALA A 177 25.26 -16.95 -13.92
N ALA A 178 24.57 -17.38 -12.85
CA ALA A 178 23.98 -16.48 -11.86
C ALA A 178 25.00 -15.92 -10.85
N LEU A 179 25.92 -16.77 -10.36
CA LEU A 179 26.81 -16.45 -9.25
C LEU A 179 28.26 -16.18 -9.69
N GLY A 180 28.63 -16.48 -10.93
CA GLY A 180 30.00 -16.37 -11.45
C GLY A 180 30.88 -17.55 -11.03
N SER A 181 31.94 -17.84 -11.78
CA SER A 181 32.81 -19.01 -11.55
C SER A 181 33.80 -18.85 -10.38
N GLY A 182 33.82 -17.70 -9.71
CA GLY A 182 34.72 -17.40 -8.60
C GLY A 182 34.09 -16.46 -7.57
N PHE A 183 34.61 -16.50 -6.34
CA PHE A 183 34.05 -15.78 -5.18
C PHE A 183 34.07 -14.25 -5.34
N SER A 184 34.99 -13.71 -6.14
CA SER A 184 35.11 -12.26 -6.39
C SER A 184 34.07 -11.69 -7.36
N ASP A 185 33.52 -12.51 -8.26
CA ASP A 185 32.55 -12.09 -9.30
C ASP A 185 31.10 -12.05 -8.76
N PHE A 186 30.89 -12.70 -7.62
CA PHE A 186 29.59 -12.89 -7.00
C PHE A 186 28.88 -11.57 -6.66
N VAL A 187 29.55 -10.66 -5.94
CA VAL A 187 28.95 -9.42 -5.43
C VAL A 187 28.44 -8.52 -6.57
N LEU A 188 29.24 -8.39 -7.63
CA LEU A 188 28.87 -7.59 -8.79
C LEU A 188 27.65 -8.18 -9.53
N ARG A 189 27.56 -9.50 -9.65
CA ARG A 189 26.41 -10.17 -10.29
C ARG A 189 25.14 -10.02 -9.47
N PHE A 190 25.21 -10.19 -8.15
CA PHE A 190 24.07 -9.97 -7.27
C PHE A 190 23.59 -8.53 -7.31
N TYR A 191 24.53 -7.59 -7.27
CA TYR A 191 24.23 -6.18 -7.44
C TYR A 191 23.53 -5.90 -8.78
N ALA A 192 24.03 -6.44 -9.89
CA ALA A 192 23.40 -6.29 -11.21
C ALA A 192 22.01 -6.95 -11.29
N GLN A 193 21.82 -8.10 -10.64
CA GLN A 193 20.52 -8.77 -10.56
C GLN A 193 19.52 -7.92 -9.78
N HIS A 194 19.90 -7.47 -8.59
CA HIS A 194 19.06 -6.70 -7.68
C HIS A 194 18.72 -5.30 -8.24
N VAL A 195 19.70 -4.57 -8.76
CA VAL A 195 19.49 -3.16 -9.14
C VAL A 195 18.89 -3.01 -10.53
N PHE A 196 19.15 -3.96 -11.43
CA PHE A 196 18.78 -3.82 -12.84
C PHE A 196 17.85 -4.94 -13.32
N LEU A 197 18.29 -6.20 -13.28
CA LEU A 197 17.58 -7.29 -13.96
C LEU A 197 16.19 -7.53 -13.35
N LEU A 198 16.13 -7.74 -12.04
CA LEU A 198 14.89 -8.08 -11.33
C LEU A 198 13.90 -6.90 -11.32
N PRO A 199 14.29 -5.64 -11.03
CA PRO A 199 13.38 -4.49 -11.17
C PRO A 199 12.80 -4.35 -12.57
N ILE A 200 13.57 -4.57 -13.63
CA ILE A 200 13.06 -4.50 -15.01
C ILE A 200 12.03 -5.61 -15.28
N VAL A 201 12.30 -6.84 -14.82
CA VAL A 201 11.34 -7.94 -14.90
C VAL A 201 10.06 -7.61 -14.12
N MET A 202 10.19 -7.04 -12.93
CA MET A 202 9.04 -6.60 -12.12
C MET A 202 8.23 -5.53 -12.84
N LEU A 203 8.86 -4.50 -13.41
CA LEU A 203 8.18 -3.46 -14.18
C LEU A 203 7.44 -4.04 -15.40
N GLY A 204 8.06 -4.98 -16.12
CA GLY A 204 7.42 -5.68 -17.25
C GLY A 204 6.21 -6.51 -16.82
N LEU A 205 6.29 -7.23 -15.70
CA LEU A 205 5.17 -7.97 -15.13
C LEU A 205 4.07 -7.03 -14.61
N MET A 206 4.43 -5.93 -13.97
CA MET A 206 3.49 -4.91 -13.48
C MET A 206 2.68 -4.28 -14.61
N ALA A 207 3.29 -4.06 -15.78
CA ALA A 207 2.59 -3.54 -16.96
C ALA A 207 1.39 -4.41 -17.39
N VAL A 208 1.45 -5.72 -17.13
CA VAL A 208 0.36 -6.68 -17.38
C VAL A 208 -0.52 -6.89 -16.15
N HIS A 209 0.07 -6.88 -14.95
CA HIS A 209 -0.61 -7.14 -13.69
C HIS A 209 -1.56 -6.01 -13.25
N PHE A 210 -1.27 -4.76 -13.62
CA PHE A 210 -2.05 -3.63 -13.16
C PHE A 210 -3.45 -3.59 -13.79
N PRO A 211 -4.51 -3.49 -12.96
CA PRO A 211 -5.83 -3.24 -13.48
C PRO A 211 -5.92 -1.83 -14.04
N ARG A 212 -6.85 -1.62 -14.97
CA ARG A 212 -7.10 -0.31 -15.60
C ARG A 212 -7.37 0.83 -14.59
N PHE A 213 -8.00 0.49 -13.46
CA PHE A 213 -8.31 1.44 -12.39
C PHE A 213 -7.50 1.10 -11.15
N LEU A 214 -6.57 1.98 -10.80
CA LEU A 214 -5.81 1.91 -9.57
C LEU A 214 -6.43 2.84 -8.54
N VAL A 215 -6.73 2.31 -7.36
CA VAL A 215 -7.26 3.13 -6.26
C VAL A 215 -6.08 3.62 -5.43
N PHE A 216 -5.92 4.93 -5.32
CA PHE A 216 -4.85 5.56 -4.57
C PHE A 216 -5.42 6.32 -3.37
N ASP A 217 -4.91 6.02 -2.19
CA ASP A 217 -5.37 6.62 -0.93
C ASP A 217 -4.19 7.20 -0.15
N VAL A 218 -4.08 8.54 -0.16
CA VAL A 218 -3.00 9.27 0.52
C VAL A 218 -2.89 8.90 2.00
N PRO A 219 -3.97 8.88 2.81
CA PRO A 219 -3.89 8.45 4.20
C PRO A 219 -3.33 7.05 4.39
N MET A 220 -3.76 6.06 3.60
CA MET A 220 -3.21 4.71 3.68
C MET A 220 -1.73 4.65 3.29
N VAL A 221 -1.30 5.43 2.30
CA VAL A 221 0.12 5.55 1.91
C VAL A 221 0.96 6.15 3.04
N MET A 222 0.46 7.20 3.69
CA MET A 222 1.14 7.81 4.84
C MET A 222 1.14 6.85 6.04
N ALA A 223 0.06 6.09 6.24
CA ALA A 223 -0.02 5.10 7.30
C ALA A 223 1.03 3.99 7.14
N ILE A 224 1.16 3.40 5.95
CA ILE A 224 2.14 2.34 5.71
C ILE A 224 3.58 2.88 5.76
N SER A 225 3.83 4.05 5.18
CA SER A 225 5.15 4.70 5.22
C SER A 225 5.54 5.05 6.66
N GLY A 226 4.58 5.55 7.45
CA GLY A 226 4.77 5.84 8.86
C GLY A 226 5.08 4.59 9.68
N ALA A 227 4.38 3.48 9.40
CA ALA A 227 4.66 2.19 10.04
C ALA A 227 6.08 1.69 9.74
N ILE A 228 6.53 1.77 8.47
CA ILE A 228 7.91 1.40 8.08
C ILE A 228 8.95 2.20 8.87
N LEU A 229 8.76 3.52 8.97
CA LEU A 229 9.67 4.42 9.70
C LEU A 229 9.65 4.18 11.21
N ILE A 230 8.46 3.95 11.80
CA ILE A 230 8.34 3.58 13.21
C ILE A 230 9.10 2.28 13.48
N THR A 231 8.90 1.25 12.66
CA THR A 231 9.63 -0.01 12.81
C THR A 231 11.13 0.19 12.72
N GLY A 232 11.64 0.99 11.78
CA GLY A 232 13.07 1.31 11.71
C GLY A 232 13.59 2.17 12.86
N GLY A 233 12.75 3.01 13.46
CA GLY A 233 13.13 3.78 14.65
C GLY A 233 13.17 2.92 15.92
N VAL A 234 12.26 1.95 16.06
CA VAL A 234 12.18 1.05 17.22
C VAL A 234 13.17 -0.11 17.10
N PHE A 235 13.32 -0.68 15.91
CA PHE A 235 14.14 -1.85 15.61
C PHE A 235 15.12 -1.53 14.48
N PRO A 236 16.09 -0.63 14.70
CA PRO A 236 17.00 -0.22 13.64
C PRO A 236 17.82 -1.40 13.14
N ILE A 237 17.97 -1.50 11.82
CA ILE A 237 18.71 -2.60 11.19
C ILE A 237 20.20 -2.53 11.56
N ASP A 238 20.70 -3.59 12.20
CA ASP A 238 22.13 -3.76 12.46
C ASP A 238 22.90 -4.10 11.17
N LEU A 239 24.21 -3.88 11.18
CA LEU A 239 25.09 -4.32 10.09
C LEU A 239 25.24 -5.85 10.11
N GLY A 240 25.16 -6.48 11.29
CA GLY A 240 25.50 -7.88 11.51
C GLY A 240 27.00 -8.07 11.75
N LEU A 241 27.49 -9.27 11.46
CA LEU A 241 28.92 -9.58 11.47
C LEU A 241 29.48 -9.53 10.05
N LYS A 242 30.68 -8.95 9.91
CA LYS A 242 31.43 -8.95 8.65
C LYS A 242 31.81 -10.40 8.32
N PHE A 243 31.55 -10.82 7.09
CA PHE A 243 31.99 -12.13 6.65
C PHE A 243 33.51 -12.18 6.50
N GLU A 244 34.14 -13.19 7.10
CA GLU A 244 35.57 -13.45 7.01
C GLU A 244 35.80 -14.86 6.45
N PRO A 245 36.35 -15.02 5.23
CA PRO A 245 36.43 -16.32 4.54
C PRO A 245 37.18 -17.42 5.31
N ASN A 246 38.09 -17.04 6.21
CA ASN A 246 38.94 -17.96 6.96
C ASN A 246 38.41 -18.26 8.37
N ILE A 247 37.23 -17.75 8.72
CA ILE A 247 36.60 -17.94 10.03
C ILE A 247 35.30 -18.71 9.79
N ALA A 248 35.08 -19.76 10.59
CA ALA A 248 33.83 -20.49 10.53
C ALA A 248 32.67 -19.55 10.89
N PRO A 249 31.66 -19.39 10.03
CA PRO A 249 30.57 -18.44 10.28
C PRO A 249 29.79 -18.83 11.53
N GLY A 250 29.28 -17.82 12.25
CA GLY A 250 28.49 -18.04 13.45
C GLY A 250 27.14 -18.71 13.17
N VAL A 251 26.41 -19.00 14.24
CA VAL A 251 25.04 -19.53 14.13
C VAL A 251 24.12 -18.42 13.65
N THR A 252 23.71 -18.47 12.39
CA THR A 252 22.76 -17.52 11.80
C THR A 252 21.70 -18.23 10.96
N VAL A 253 20.63 -17.51 10.67
CA VAL A 253 19.49 -17.98 9.88
C VAL A 253 19.09 -16.93 8.85
N PRO A 254 18.57 -17.33 7.68
CA PRO A 254 18.11 -16.38 6.66
C PRO A 254 16.97 -15.49 7.15
N GLU A 255 16.61 -14.51 6.33
CA GLU A 255 15.45 -13.66 6.55
C GLU A 255 14.14 -14.47 6.61
N TRP A 256 13.15 -13.95 7.35
CA TRP A 256 11.92 -14.68 7.67
C TRP A 256 11.15 -15.20 6.45
N TYR A 257 11.23 -14.52 5.31
CA TYR A 257 10.59 -14.95 4.07
C TYR A 257 11.34 -16.07 3.34
N LEU A 258 12.55 -16.43 3.79
CA LEU A 258 13.36 -17.53 3.27
C LEU A 258 13.47 -18.72 4.25
N THR A 259 13.20 -18.49 5.54
CA THR A 259 13.39 -19.53 6.57
C THR A 259 12.52 -20.76 6.33
N GLY A 260 11.34 -20.62 5.71
CA GLY A 260 10.51 -21.76 5.32
C GLY A 260 11.21 -22.72 4.35
N ILE A 261 11.84 -22.20 3.29
CA ILE A 261 12.63 -23.00 2.33
C ILE A 261 13.87 -23.58 3.03
N TYR A 262 14.52 -22.77 3.87
CA TYR A 262 15.66 -23.23 4.67
C TYR A 262 15.30 -24.42 5.57
N ALA A 263 14.09 -24.45 6.15
CA ALA A 263 13.61 -25.57 6.95
C ALA A 263 13.58 -26.88 6.14
N PHE A 264 13.04 -26.85 4.92
CA PHE A 264 12.99 -28.04 4.05
C PHE A 264 14.38 -28.62 3.77
N MET A 265 15.37 -27.77 3.52
CA MET A 265 16.73 -28.23 3.24
C MET A 265 17.44 -28.85 4.45
N ARG A 266 17.01 -28.50 5.67
CA ARG A 266 17.59 -29.04 6.92
C ARG A 266 17.00 -30.39 7.32
N THR A 267 16.08 -30.95 6.54
CA THR A 267 15.46 -32.26 6.77
C THR A 267 16.31 -33.47 6.34
N GLN A 268 17.55 -33.25 5.85
CA GLN A 268 18.49 -34.28 5.38
C GLN A 268 18.04 -35.10 4.15
N TYR A 269 16.88 -34.78 3.58
CA TYR A 269 16.47 -35.33 2.28
C TYR A 269 17.10 -34.57 1.12
N ASP A 270 16.91 -35.12 -0.09
CA ASP A 270 17.40 -34.52 -1.33
C ASP A 270 17.00 -33.05 -1.45
N LYS A 271 18.01 -32.19 -1.63
CA LYS A 271 17.86 -30.73 -1.65
C LYS A 271 17.02 -30.26 -2.84
N PHE A 272 17.16 -30.92 -3.99
CA PHE A 272 16.40 -30.56 -5.18
C PHE A 272 14.91 -30.84 -4.98
N VAL A 273 14.57 -32.00 -4.42
CA VAL A 273 13.19 -32.34 -4.08
C VAL A 273 12.64 -31.36 -3.05
N THR A 274 13.23 -31.30 -1.86
CA THR A 274 12.62 -30.61 -0.72
C THR A 274 12.74 -29.09 -0.80
N GLY A 275 13.89 -28.58 -1.26
CA GLY A 275 14.18 -27.15 -1.33
C GLY A 275 13.67 -26.47 -2.60
N LEU A 276 13.45 -27.22 -3.70
CA LEU A 276 13.03 -26.63 -4.98
C LEU A 276 11.71 -27.21 -5.51
N LEU A 277 11.62 -28.53 -5.76
CA LEU A 277 10.46 -29.12 -6.42
C LEU A 277 9.17 -28.94 -5.61
N TRP A 278 9.20 -29.17 -4.30
CA TRP A 278 8.01 -29.02 -3.44
C TRP A 278 7.52 -27.56 -3.36
N PRO A 279 8.36 -26.56 -3.05
CA PRO A 279 7.98 -25.15 -3.14
C PRO A 279 7.50 -24.75 -4.54
N LEU A 280 8.15 -25.24 -5.61
CA LEU A 280 7.74 -24.95 -6.98
C LEU A 280 6.36 -25.53 -7.30
N LEU A 281 6.08 -26.77 -6.88
CA LEU A 281 4.77 -27.40 -7.04
C LEU A 281 3.67 -26.61 -6.30
N PHE A 282 3.99 -26.10 -5.11
CA PHE A 282 3.11 -25.22 -4.35
C PHE A 282 2.80 -23.94 -5.13
N ILE A 283 3.81 -23.25 -5.66
CA ILE A 283 3.65 -22.05 -6.48
C ILE A 283 2.83 -22.34 -7.74
N VAL A 284 3.16 -23.42 -8.46
CA VAL A 284 2.42 -23.85 -9.68
C VAL A 284 0.96 -24.11 -9.37
N THR A 285 0.66 -24.73 -8.23
CA THR A 285 -0.72 -24.94 -7.78
C THR A 285 -1.44 -23.60 -7.64
N PHE A 286 -0.80 -22.59 -7.02
CA PHE A 286 -1.34 -21.24 -6.91
C PHE A 286 -1.55 -20.59 -8.29
N VAL A 287 -0.59 -20.67 -9.21
CA VAL A 287 -0.73 -20.15 -10.58
C VAL A 287 -1.95 -20.76 -11.28
N LEU A 288 -2.21 -22.05 -11.06
CA LEU A 288 -3.30 -22.78 -11.70
C LEU A 288 -4.66 -22.66 -11.02
N ILE A 289 -4.76 -21.96 -9.88
CA ILE A 289 -6.01 -21.78 -9.13
C ILE A 289 -7.20 -21.32 -9.99
N PRO A 290 -7.07 -20.37 -10.95
CA PRO A 290 -8.20 -19.95 -11.78
C PRO A 290 -8.80 -21.09 -12.62
N PHE A 291 -8.01 -22.12 -12.93
CA PHE A 291 -8.44 -23.30 -13.70
C PHE A 291 -8.91 -24.45 -12.80
N ILE A 292 -8.47 -24.46 -11.54
CA ILE A 292 -8.86 -25.46 -10.52
C ILE A 292 -10.18 -25.06 -9.85
N ASP A 293 -10.39 -23.79 -9.54
CA ASP A 293 -11.61 -23.29 -8.88
C ASP A 293 -12.80 -23.26 -9.85
N ARG A 294 -13.59 -24.35 -9.84
CA ARG A 294 -14.82 -24.50 -10.65
C ARG A 294 -16.08 -23.92 -10.03
N TYR A 295 -16.01 -23.33 -8.83
CA TYR A 295 -17.19 -22.74 -8.21
C TYR A 295 -17.63 -21.49 -8.97
N LYS A 296 -18.94 -21.33 -9.19
CA LYS A 296 -19.47 -20.14 -9.90
C LYS A 296 -19.47 -18.87 -9.03
N LYS A 297 -19.50 -19.05 -7.71
CA LYS A 297 -19.59 -17.95 -6.75
C LYS A 297 -18.20 -17.47 -6.33
N PHE A 298 -18.11 -16.22 -5.87
CA PHE A 298 -16.86 -15.57 -5.48
C PHE A 298 -16.58 -15.68 -3.97
N SER A 299 -17.63 -15.72 -3.16
CA SER A 299 -17.52 -15.76 -1.70
C SER A 299 -16.70 -16.97 -1.23
N TRP A 300 -15.75 -16.77 -0.33
CA TRP A 300 -14.95 -17.85 0.26
C TRP A 300 -15.80 -18.94 0.93
N ARG A 301 -16.95 -18.56 1.52
CA ARG A 301 -17.88 -19.50 2.18
C ARG A 301 -18.50 -20.50 1.21
N GLU A 302 -18.62 -20.10 -0.05
CA GLU A 302 -19.27 -20.87 -1.11
C GLU A 302 -18.26 -21.64 -1.96
N ARG A 303 -16.99 -21.66 -1.52
CA ARG A 303 -15.87 -22.34 -2.17
C ARG A 303 -15.08 -23.15 -1.13
N PRO A 304 -15.71 -24.08 -0.41
CA PRO A 304 -15.14 -24.65 0.82
C PRO A 304 -13.79 -25.36 0.59
N ILE A 305 -13.62 -26.08 -0.51
CA ILE A 305 -12.36 -26.78 -0.82
C ILE A 305 -11.23 -25.79 -1.08
N ILE A 306 -11.50 -24.75 -1.87
CA ILE A 306 -10.52 -23.70 -2.22
C ILE A 306 -10.16 -22.88 -0.97
N THR A 307 -11.14 -22.51 -0.16
CA THR A 307 -10.91 -21.83 1.11
C THR A 307 -10.07 -22.69 2.06
N ALA A 308 -10.38 -23.98 2.18
CA ALA A 308 -9.63 -24.91 3.00
C ALA A 308 -8.16 -25.02 2.56
N PHE A 309 -7.92 -25.19 1.25
CA PHE A 309 -6.57 -25.19 0.69
C PHE A 309 -5.81 -23.90 1.02
N GLY A 310 -6.47 -22.74 0.87
CA GLY A 310 -5.87 -21.44 1.21
C GLY A 310 -5.51 -21.33 2.69
N ILE A 311 -6.41 -21.70 3.60
CA ILE A 311 -6.15 -21.64 5.04
C ILE A 311 -5.04 -22.62 5.45
N THR A 312 -5.09 -23.87 4.94
CA THR A 312 -4.03 -24.86 5.17
C THR A 312 -2.69 -24.36 4.67
N SER A 313 -2.64 -23.73 3.49
CA SER A 313 -1.39 -23.20 2.93
C SER A 313 -0.77 -22.10 3.80
N ILE A 314 -1.57 -21.15 4.30
CA ILE A 314 -1.09 -20.11 5.22
C ILE A 314 -0.53 -20.76 6.48
N ALA A 315 -1.26 -21.71 7.05
CA ALA A 315 -0.83 -22.39 8.26
C ALA A 315 0.50 -23.14 8.04
N GLN A 316 0.64 -23.87 6.93
CA GLN A 316 1.88 -24.56 6.57
C GLN A 316 3.03 -23.59 6.35
N ILE A 317 2.82 -22.45 5.67
CA ILE A 317 3.84 -21.40 5.53
C ILE A 317 4.28 -20.87 6.90
N MET A 318 3.34 -20.57 7.80
CA MET A 318 3.67 -20.07 9.14
C MET A 318 4.48 -21.08 9.96
N VAL A 319 4.06 -22.36 9.94
CA VAL A 319 4.75 -23.42 10.69
C VAL A 319 6.13 -23.69 10.10
N THR A 320 6.27 -23.82 8.77
CA THR A 320 7.58 -24.01 8.13
C THR A 320 8.52 -22.83 8.35
N THR A 321 8.00 -21.59 8.33
CA THR A 321 8.75 -20.38 8.68
C THR A 321 9.27 -20.45 10.12
N TYR A 322 8.43 -20.82 11.08
CA TYR A 322 8.84 -20.99 12.48
C TYR A 322 9.91 -22.07 12.65
N TRP A 323 9.70 -23.22 12.01
CA TRP A 323 10.68 -24.32 11.97
C TRP A 323 12.02 -23.88 11.38
N GLY A 324 11.99 -22.99 10.38
CA GLY A 324 13.18 -22.40 9.80
C GLY A 324 14.05 -21.62 10.77
N PHE A 325 13.46 -21.05 11.83
CA PHE A 325 14.18 -20.40 12.93
C PHE A 325 14.63 -21.37 14.03
N TYR A 326 14.10 -22.59 14.07
CA TYR A 326 14.40 -23.54 15.13
C TYR A 326 15.82 -24.11 14.99
N ILE A 327 16.55 -24.03 16.10
CA ILE A 327 17.88 -24.61 16.30
C ILE A 327 17.84 -25.34 17.65
N SER A 328 18.38 -26.56 17.71
CA SER A 328 18.37 -27.34 18.95
C SER A 328 19.07 -26.57 20.08
N PRO A 329 18.43 -26.47 21.26
CA PRO A 329 19.04 -25.82 22.43
C PRO A 329 20.13 -26.68 23.07
N ASP A 330 20.21 -27.97 22.72
CA ASP A 330 21.22 -28.89 23.25
C ASP A 330 22.61 -28.48 22.76
N ARG A 331 23.44 -27.99 23.69
CA ARG A 331 24.82 -27.55 23.41
C ARG A 331 25.84 -28.69 23.45
N SER A 332 25.41 -29.92 23.77
CA SER A 332 26.28 -31.10 23.70
C SER A 332 26.48 -31.58 22.26
N LEU A 333 25.53 -31.29 21.37
CA LEU A 333 25.58 -31.60 19.95
C LEU A 333 26.47 -30.62 19.19
N GLU A 334 27.12 -31.09 18.13
CA GLU A 334 27.83 -30.21 17.21
C GLU A 334 26.86 -29.26 16.49
N LEU A 335 27.35 -28.10 16.05
CA LEU A 335 26.50 -27.07 15.45
C LEU A 335 25.71 -27.59 14.23
N VAL A 336 26.35 -28.41 13.39
CA VAL A 336 25.73 -28.98 12.18
C VAL A 336 24.55 -29.89 12.57
N GLU A 337 24.72 -30.71 13.61
CA GLU A 337 23.66 -31.59 14.11
C GLU A 337 22.51 -30.81 14.74
N ARG A 338 22.81 -29.71 15.44
CA ARG A 338 21.80 -28.82 16.04
C ARG A 338 20.92 -28.11 15.01
N LEU A 339 21.40 -27.99 13.78
CA LEU A 339 20.66 -27.42 12.66
C LEU A 339 19.78 -28.47 11.98
N VAL A 340 19.99 -29.77 12.18
CA VAL A 340 19.16 -30.79 11.54
C VAL A 340 17.73 -30.74 12.08
N ILE A 341 16.76 -30.79 11.16
CA ILE A 341 15.35 -30.95 11.48
C ILE A 341 14.99 -32.41 11.29
N ASP A 342 14.38 -33.02 12.32
CA ASP A 342 13.83 -34.38 12.21
C ASP A 342 12.79 -34.43 11.06
N PRO A 343 13.07 -35.17 9.97
CA PRO A 343 12.17 -35.23 8.83
C PRO A 343 10.83 -35.86 9.19
N VAL A 344 10.81 -36.92 10.00
CA VAL A 344 9.57 -37.62 10.35
C VAL A 344 8.64 -36.68 11.07
N PHE A 345 9.14 -35.94 12.05
CA PHE A 345 8.32 -34.98 12.81
C PHE A 345 7.91 -33.77 11.96
N PHE A 346 8.80 -33.23 11.13
CA PHE A 346 8.50 -32.11 10.24
C PHE A 346 7.41 -32.44 9.22
N TYR A 347 7.57 -33.54 8.45
CA TYR A 347 6.60 -33.92 7.41
C TYR A 347 5.31 -34.48 8.00
N SER A 348 5.35 -35.21 9.12
CA SER A 348 4.12 -35.64 9.79
C SER A 348 3.29 -34.45 10.27
N THR A 349 3.94 -33.41 10.82
CA THR A 349 3.26 -32.15 11.17
C THR A 349 2.60 -31.52 9.94
N MET A 350 3.33 -31.40 8.82
CA MET A 350 2.78 -30.86 7.56
C MET A 350 1.59 -31.64 7.02
N ILE A 351 1.66 -32.97 7.06
CA ILE A 351 0.58 -33.86 6.62
C ILE A 351 -0.63 -33.73 7.54
N LEU A 352 -0.44 -33.73 8.87
CA LEU A 352 -1.53 -33.58 9.85
C LEU A 352 -2.23 -32.22 9.76
N MET A 353 -1.51 -31.17 9.36
CA MET A 353 -2.10 -29.85 9.13
C MET A 353 -3.11 -29.81 7.98
N VAL A 354 -3.05 -30.76 7.05
CA VAL A 354 -4.02 -30.83 5.94
C VAL A 354 -5.43 -31.16 6.44
N PRO A 355 -5.71 -32.34 7.06
CA PRO A 355 -7.04 -32.62 7.58
C PRO A 355 -7.48 -31.65 8.68
N LEU A 356 -6.55 -31.15 9.51
CA LEU A 356 -6.87 -30.13 10.53
C LEU A 356 -7.30 -28.80 9.91
N GLY A 357 -6.57 -28.30 8.92
CA GLY A 357 -6.90 -27.06 8.22
C GLY A 357 -8.20 -27.16 7.43
N PHE A 358 -8.46 -28.32 6.80
CA PHE A 358 -9.74 -28.59 6.17
C PHE A 358 -10.88 -28.64 7.20
N GLY A 359 -10.75 -29.45 8.26
CA GLY A 359 -11.76 -29.53 9.32
C GLY A 359 -12.08 -28.16 9.94
N PHE A 360 -11.06 -27.39 10.27
CA PHE A 360 -11.19 -26.02 10.76
C PHE A 360 -11.92 -25.11 9.77
N SER A 361 -11.58 -25.18 8.49
CA SER A 361 -12.20 -24.35 7.45
C SER A 361 -13.68 -24.67 7.28
N TYR A 362 -14.06 -25.94 7.21
CA TYR A 362 -15.45 -26.35 7.13
C TYR A 362 -16.24 -25.96 8.39
N MET A 363 -15.63 -26.09 9.57
CA MET A 363 -16.21 -25.61 10.82
C MET A 363 -16.47 -24.09 10.77
N MET A 364 -15.47 -23.30 10.38
CA MET A 364 -15.59 -21.84 10.30
C MET A 364 -16.63 -21.40 9.26
N ILE A 365 -16.72 -22.07 8.11
CA ILE A 365 -17.76 -21.82 7.11
C ILE A 365 -19.15 -22.11 7.70
N LYS A 366 -19.31 -23.25 8.39
CA LYS A 366 -20.57 -23.60 9.06
C LYS A 366 -20.98 -22.54 10.09
N LEU A 367 -20.04 -22.13 10.96
CA LEU A 367 -20.27 -21.09 11.96
C LEU A 367 -20.61 -19.74 11.32
N ALA A 368 -19.92 -19.36 10.25
CA ALA A 368 -20.16 -18.11 9.55
C ALA A 368 -21.55 -18.08 8.87
N ASN A 369 -21.95 -19.19 8.24
CA ASN A 369 -23.28 -19.32 7.63
C ASN A 369 -24.39 -19.33 8.70
N GLU A 370 -24.17 -19.99 9.83
CA GLU A 370 -25.09 -19.98 10.96
C GLU A 370 -25.26 -18.58 11.57
N ALA A 371 -24.14 -17.87 11.77
CA ALA A 371 -24.14 -16.50 12.26
C ALA A 371 -24.87 -15.55 11.29
N GLU A 372 -24.69 -15.71 9.98
CA GLU A 372 -25.42 -14.94 8.98
C GLU A 372 -26.92 -15.24 9.00
N ARG A 373 -27.30 -16.51 9.12
CA ARG A 373 -28.71 -16.91 9.26
C ARG A 373 -29.34 -16.29 10.51
N LYS A 374 -28.68 -16.41 11.66
CA LYS A 374 -29.11 -15.79 12.92
C LYS A 374 -29.19 -14.27 12.82
N SER A 375 -28.23 -13.63 12.15
CA SER A 375 -28.24 -12.18 11.91
C SER A 375 -29.42 -11.75 11.03
N LYS A 376 -29.76 -12.51 9.98
CA LYS A 376 -30.93 -12.24 9.13
C LYS A 376 -32.24 -12.36 9.92
N LEU A 377 -32.36 -13.40 10.75
CA LEU A 377 -33.52 -13.60 11.64
C LEU A 377 -33.62 -12.50 12.72
N ALA A 378 -32.49 -12.11 13.31
CA ALA A 378 -32.43 -11.02 14.28
C ALA A 378 -32.76 -9.67 13.64
N LYS A 379 -32.31 -9.40 12.40
CA LYS A 379 -32.69 -8.19 11.66
C LYS A 379 -34.18 -8.14 11.34
N SER A 380 -34.82 -9.28 11.07
CA SER A 380 -36.28 -9.32 10.89
C SER A 380 -37.06 -9.12 12.20
N ALA A 381 -36.42 -9.27 13.37
CA ALA A 381 -37.07 -9.21 14.68
C ALA A 381 -36.56 -8.07 15.59
N GLY A 382 -35.53 -7.33 15.18
CA GLY A 382 -34.83 -6.34 16.01
C GLY A 382 -35.09 -4.90 15.59
N PRO A 383 -34.75 -3.91 16.45
CA PRO A 383 -34.90 -2.50 16.12
C PRO A 383 -34.04 -2.11 14.91
N ASN A 384 -34.65 -1.46 13.92
CA ASN A 384 -34.04 -1.09 12.63
C ASN A 384 -32.95 0.00 12.72
N GLN A 385 -32.75 0.62 13.89
CA GLN A 385 -31.77 1.69 14.08
C GLN A 385 -30.66 1.22 15.02
N VAL A 386 -29.51 0.89 14.43
CA VAL A 386 -28.26 0.77 15.19
C VAL A 386 -27.84 2.21 15.54
N ALA A 387 -27.63 2.50 16.82
CA ALA A 387 -27.11 3.78 17.24
C ALA A 387 -25.75 4.00 16.54
N THR A 388 -25.71 4.96 15.61
CA THR A 388 -24.46 5.36 14.97
C THR A 388 -23.89 6.50 15.77
N PHE A 389 -22.67 6.34 16.28
CA PHE A 389 -21.97 7.43 16.94
C PHE A 389 -21.57 8.45 15.88
N LYS A 390 -22.25 9.59 15.85
CA LYS A 390 -21.93 10.72 14.97
C LYS A 390 -21.18 11.78 15.77
N PHE A 391 -19.99 12.16 15.30
CA PHE A 391 -19.30 13.30 15.89
C PHE A 391 -19.99 14.60 15.47
N SER A 392 -20.23 15.50 16.44
CA SER A 392 -20.65 16.87 16.10
C SER A 392 -19.53 17.60 15.36
N GLU A 393 -19.87 18.56 14.50
CA GLU A 393 -18.90 19.42 13.78
C GLU A 393 -17.89 20.09 14.73
N LYS A 394 -18.35 20.55 15.90
CA LYS A 394 -17.47 21.14 16.93
C LYS A 394 -16.37 20.17 17.39
N TRP A 395 -16.74 18.91 17.66
CA TRP A 395 -15.78 17.87 18.07
C TRP A 395 -14.81 17.50 16.95
N ILE A 396 -15.27 17.45 15.70
CA ILE A 396 -14.41 17.21 14.54
C ILE A 396 -13.37 18.33 14.42
N ASN A 397 -13.80 19.59 14.52
CA ASN A 397 -12.91 20.75 14.46
C ASN A 397 -11.88 20.76 15.61
N TRP A 398 -12.30 20.49 16.84
CA TRP A 398 -11.39 20.35 17.98
C TRP A 398 -10.37 19.23 17.77
N MET A 399 -10.80 18.08 17.23
CA MET A 399 -9.91 16.97 16.91
C MET A 399 -8.87 17.37 15.85
N LEU A 400 -9.28 18.08 14.79
CA LEU A 400 -8.36 18.56 13.76
C LEU A 400 -7.35 19.56 14.33
N VAL A 401 -7.78 20.51 15.16
CA VAL A 401 -6.88 21.47 15.83
C VAL A 401 -5.90 20.75 16.75
N ALA A 402 -6.36 19.77 17.53
CA ALA A 402 -5.51 18.98 18.41
C ALA A 402 -4.47 18.16 17.63
N LEU A 403 -4.89 17.49 16.55
CA LEU A 403 -3.99 16.72 15.68
C LEU A 403 -2.97 17.64 14.98
N LEU A 404 -3.38 18.85 14.57
CA LEU A 404 -2.46 19.84 13.99
C LEU A 404 -1.43 20.34 15.02
N ALA A 405 -1.86 20.67 16.23
CA ALA A 405 -0.95 21.06 17.31
C ALA A 405 0.03 19.93 17.66
N PHE A 406 -0.47 18.69 17.70
CA PHE A 406 0.37 17.51 17.91
C PHE A 406 1.35 17.30 16.76
N GLN A 407 0.95 17.56 15.51
CA GLN A 407 1.83 17.53 14.35
C GLN A 407 3.00 18.52 14.49
N VAL A 408 2.72 19.76 14.92
CA VAL A 408 3.77 20.77 15.16
C VAL A 408 4.73 20.32 16.25
N PHE A 409 4.20 19.82 17.37
CA PHE A 409 5.02 19.25 18.45
C PHE A 409 5.93 18.12 17.94
N LEU A 410 5.39 17.18 17.17
CA LEU A 410 6.16 16.06 16.65
C LEU A 410 7.27 16.50 15.68
N ASN A 411 7.01 17.51 14.84
CA ASN A 411 8.05 18.06 13.95
C ASN A 411 9.20 18.68 14.75
N ILE A 412 8.89 19.43 15.80
CA ILE A 412 9.90 19.99 16.71
C ILE A 412 10.69 18.85 17.40
N ALA A 413 9.99 17.82 17.87
CA ALA A 413 10.61 16.66 18.51
C ALA A 413 11.54 15.88 17.55
N ALA A 414 11.10 15.64 16.31
CA ALA A 414 11.89 14.97 15.27
C ALA A 414 13.15 15.78 14.90
N TYR A 415 13.01 17.09 14.77
CA TYR A 415 14.11 18.02 14.50
C TYR A 415 15.13 18.03 15.64
N ASN A 416 14.66 18.17 16.89
CA ASN A 416 15.53 18.14 18.06
C ASN A 416 16.26 16.79 18.18
N ALA A 417 15.58 15.66 17.96
CA ALA A 417 16.20 14.35 17.97
C ALA A 417 17.30 14.22 16.90
N SER A 418 17.10 14.81 15.73
CA SER A 418 18.11 14.85 14.66
C SER A 418 19.33 15.66 15.09
N LEU A 419 19.13 16.85 15.66
CA LEU A 419 20.22 17.72 16.13
C LEU A 419 21.04 17.11 17.27
N THR A 420 20.41 16.35 18.16
CA THR A 420 21.09 15.65 19.27
C THR A 420 21.72 14.32 18.86
N GLY A 421 21.69 13.97 17.57
CA GLY A 421 22.26 12.71 17.06
C GLY A 421 21.45 11.45 17.39
N MET A 422 20.22 11.58 17.91
CA MET A 422 19.34 10.45 18.20
C MET A 422 18.64 9.96 16.92
N ARG A 423 19.41 9.35 16.01
CA ARG A 423 18.97 8.98 14.65
C ARG A 423 17.73 8.07 14.65
N ASN A 424 17.69 7.06 15.53
CA ASN A 424 16.56 6.14 15.66
C ASN A 424 15.28 6.82 16.19
N VAL A 425 15.43 7.72 17.18
CA VAL A 425 14.31 8.50 17.74
C VAL A 425 13.78 9.50 16.72
N SER A 426 14.65 10.14 15.94
CA SER A 426 14.26 11.02 14.85
C SER A 426 13.44 10.25 13.81
N LEU A 427 13.93 9.09 13.37
CA LEU A 427 13.22 8.20 12.44
C LEU A 427 11.85 7.76 12.99
N PHE A 428 11.78 7.39 14.27
CA PHE A 428 10.53 7.07 14.94
C PHE A 428 9.52 8.22 14.89
N PHE A 429 9.94 9.44 15.27
CA PHE A 429 9.05 10.60 15.24
C PHE A 429 8.58 10.94 13.83
N ILE A 430 9.44 10.84 12.80
CA ILE A 430 9.03 11.01 11.40
C ILE A 430 7.93 10.00 11.03
N GLY A 431 8.04 8.76 11.48
CA GLY A 431 6.99 7.78 11.26
C GLY A 431 5.66 8.11 11.96
N VAL A 432 5.72 8.59 13.22
CA VAL A 432 4.53 9.06 13.95
C VAL A 432 3.88 10.27 13.26
N ILE A 433 4.69 11.21 12.75
CA ILE A 433 4.23 12.36 11.94
C ILE A 433 3.37 11.89 10.77
N LEU A 434 3.78 10.85 10.05
CA LEU A 434 2.99 10.32 8.93
C LEU A 434 1.70 9.61 9.38
N LEU A 435 1.72 8.89 10.50
CA LEU A 435 0.50 8.28 11.06
C LEU A 435 -0.52 9.34 11.53
N VAL A 436 -0.05 10.38 12.22
CA VAL A 436 -0.90 11.48 12.69
C VAL A 436 -1.47 12.25 11.51
N PHE A 437 -0.67 12.47 10.47
CA PHE A 437 -1.15 13.06 9.21
C PHE A 437 -2.24 12.19 8.55
N ALA A 438 -2.05 10.88 8.48
CA ALA A 438 -3.07 9.95 7.97
C ALA A 438 -4.38 10.04 8.78
N ALA A 439 -4.27 10.06 10.12
CA ALA A 439 -5.42 10.21 11.02
C ALA A 439 -6.13 11.55 10.82
N PHE A 440 -5.38 12.66 10.71
CA PHE A 440 -5.91 13.99 10.43
C PHE A 440 -6.73 13.99 9.14
N PHE A 441 -6.19 13.44 8.06
CA PHE A 441 -6.90 13.39 6.78
C PHE A 441 -8.16 12.51 6.83
N HIS A 442 -8.15 11.42 7.60
CA HIS A 442 -9.35 10.61 7.79
C HIS A 442 -10.46 11.36 8.53
N VAL A 443 -10.10 12.05 9.63
CA VAL A 443 -11.06 12.89 10.39
C VAL A 443 -11.61 14.01 9.51
N TYR A 444 -10.75 14.65 8.72
CA TYR A 444 -11.15 15.70 7.80
C TYR A 444 -12.12 15.21 6.71
N ARG A 445 -11.80 14.07 6.07
CA ARG A 445 -12.69 13.44 5.06
C ARG A 445 -14.03 13.03 5.66
N TYR A 446 -14.02 12.52 6.88
CA TYR A 446 -15.26 12.20 7.61
C TYR A 446 -16.12 13.45 7.82
N GLY A 447 -15.53 14.55 8.29
CA GLY A 447 -16.24 15.83 8.47
C GLY A 447 -16.91 16.36 7.21
N ILE A 448 -16.19 16.36 6.08
CA ILE A 448 -16.77 16.76 4.77
C ILE A 448 -17.95 15.86 4.38
N SER A 449 -17.86 14.57 4.66
CA SER A 449 -18.91 13.64 4.26
C SER A 449 -20.22 13.86 5.01
N GLU A 450 -20.18 14.25 6.29
CA GLU A 450 -21.38 14.60 7.05
C GLU A 450 -21.99 15.94 6.61
N GLN A 451 -21.17 16.94 6.22
CA GLN A 451 -21.67 18.23 5.72
C GLN A 451 -22.52 18.09 4.43
N LYS A 452 -22.24 17.10 3.58
CA LYS A 452 -23.03 16.84 2.36
C LYS A 452 -24.41 16.24 2.62
N HIS A 453 -24.71 15.82 3.86
CA HIS A 453 -25.98 15.22 4.26
C HIS A 453 -26.92 16.19 5.01
N VAL A 454 -26.58 17.48 5.09
CA VAL A 454 -27.47 18.51 5.65
C VAL A 454 -28.65 18.73 4.67
N PRO A 455 -29.92 18.57 5.11
CA PRO A 455 -31.09 18.84 4.27
C PRO A 455 -31.07 20.29 3.77
N PRO A 456 -31.53 20.57 2.52
CA PRO A 456 -31.66 21.94 2.06
C PRO A 456 -32.56 22.74 3.01
N PRO A 457 -32.30 24.04 3.20
CA PRO A 457 -33.16 24.88 4.02
C PRO A 457 -34.61 24.79 3.54
N PRO A 458 -35.60 24.87 4.44
CA PRO A 458 -37.00 24.90 4.04
C PRO A 458 -37.21 25.97 2.96
N PRO A 459 -38.09 25.74 1.97
CA PRO A 459 -38.47 26.78 1.03
C PRO A 459 -38.86 28.02 1.83
N ALA A 460 -38.36 29.19 1.42
CA ALA A 460 -38.80 30.45 2.01
C ALA A 460 -40.34 30.46 2.02
N PRO A 461 -40.98 30.94 3.10
CA PRO A 461 -42.44 31.06 3.13
C PRO A 461 -42.88 31.73 1.84
N ALA A 462 -43.80 31.08 1.11
CA ALA A 462 -44.35 31.69 -0.09
C ALA A 462 -44.95 33.03 0.34
N ASP A 463 -44.38 34.14 -0.15
CA ASP A 463 -45.03 35.44 -0.06
C ASP A 463 -46.48 35.26 -0.48
N GLU A 464 -47.39 35.72 0.38
CA GLU A 464 -48.83 35.61 0.20
C GLU A 464 -49.21 36.09 -1.19
N ARG A 465 -49.43 35.16 -2.12
CA ARG A 465 -50.06 35.51 -3.39
C ARG A 465 -51.47 36.00 -3.04
N PRO A 466 -51.91 37.16 -3.56
CA PRO A 466 -53.24 37.68 -3.26
C PRO A 466 -54.30 36.64 -3.60
N LYS A 467 -55.18 36.34 -2.63
CA LYS A 467 -56.32 35.45 -2.85
C LYS A 467 -57.21 36.03 -3.95
N LEU A 468 -57.40 35.27 -5.02
CA LEU A 468 -58.45 35.53 -6.01
C LEU A 468 -59.80 35.27 -5.36
N ALA A 469 -60.73 36.21 -5.49
CA ALA A 469 -62.09 36.11 -4.95
C ALA A 469 -62.89 34.99 -5.66
N ASP A 470 -63.72 34.28 -4.89
CA ASP A 470 -64.59 33.21 -5.39
C ASP A 470 -65.67 33.77 -6.32
N PRO A 471 -65.99 33.10 -7.45
CA PRO A 471 -67.05 33.57 -8.33
C PRO A 471 -68.44 33.18 -7.79
N GLU A 472 -69.31 34.18 -7.70
CA GLU A 472 -70.74 34.02 -7.39
C GLU A 472 -71.43 33.05 -8.36
N THR A 473 -72.32 32.25 -7.81
CA THR A 473 -73.25 31.40 -8.55
C THR A 473 -74.26 32.25 -9.30
N ASP A 474 -74.36 32.10 -10.62
CA ASP A 474 -75.68 32.20 -11.25
C ASP A 474 -75.85 31.31 -12.48
N SER A 475 -77.10 30.94 -12.65
CA SER A 475 -77.67 29.91 -13.49
C SER A 475 -77.94 30.37 -14.93
N ALA A 476 -78.20 29.37 -15.80
CA ALA A 476 -78.82 29.45 -17.14
C ALA A 476 -77.89 29.57 -18.36
N VAL A 477 -78.02 28.55 -19.24
CA VAL A 477 -77.45 28.45 -20.59
C VAL A 477 -78.51 28.96 -21.59
N PRO A 478 -78.14 29.75 -22.62
CA PRO A 478 -78.34 29.33 -24.03
C PRO A 478 -77.34 30.00 -25.03
N PRO A 479 -77.46 29.82 -26.35
CA PRO A 479 -77.12 28.64 -27.16
C PRO A 479 -76.01 29.00 -28.21
N PRO A 480 -75.61 28.07 -29.12
CA PRO A 480 -74.35 28.14 -29.85
C PRO A 480 -74.49 28.99 -31.11
N ASP A 481 -73.52 29.88 -31.39
CA ASP A 481 -73.18 30.24 -32.78
C ASP A 481 -71.93 31.11 -32.88
N ALA A 482 -71.24 30.96 -34.02
CA ALA A 482 -70.11 31.73 -34.56
C ALA A 482 -68.67 31.37 -34.10
N LYS A 483 -68.04 30.45 -34.85
CA LYS A 483 -66.67 30.67 -35.39
C LYS A 483 -66.82 31.52 -36.67
N PRO A 484 -65.77 32.13 -37.30
CA PRO A 484 -64.31 31.92 -37.12
C PRO A 484 -63.45 33.21 -37.19
N LYS A 485 -62.16 33.14 -36.83
CA LYS A 485 -61.04 33.59 -37.70
C LYS A 485 -59.67 33.35 -37.06
N GLU A 486 -58.81 32.73 -37.86
CA GLU A 486 -57.38 32.51 -37.70
C GLU A 486 -56.62 33.57 -38.53
N LEU A 487 -55.56 34.17 -37.96
CA LEU A 487 -54.45 34.96 -38.57
C LEU A 487 -53.81 35.78 -37.43
N ALA A 488 -52.51 35.91 -37.17
CA ALA A 488 -51.28 35.64 -37.90
C ALA A 488 -50.06 35.53 -36.93
N ALA A 489 -48.88 35.26 -37.50
CA ALA A 489 -47.57 34.96 -36.89
C ALA A 489 -46.95 36.05 -35.98
N PRO A 490 -45.93 35.71 -35.15
CA PRO A 490 -45.33 36.62 -34.17
C PRO A 490 -44.22 37.50 -34.75
N GLU A 491 -44.21 38.79 -34.36
CA GLU A 491 -43.07 39.71 -34.56
C GLU A 491 -42.35 40.02 -33.24
N ILE A 492 -41.03 40.14 -33.38
CA ILE A 492 -39.99 40.21 -32.35
C ILE A 492 -39.97 41.59 -31.67
N LYS A 493 -39.77 41.63 -30.34
CA LYS A 493 -39.19 42.81 -29.67
C LYS A 493 -38.01 42.40 -28.77
N ALA A 494 -36.89 43.06 -29.02
CA ALA A 494 -35.66 43.00 -28.25
C ALA A 494 -35.75 43.90 -27.01
N GLU A 495 -35.09 43.51 -25.92
CA GLU A 495 -34.84 44.40 -24.79
C GLU A 495 -33.38 44.27 -24.31
N ALA A 496 -32.79 45.42 -24.02
CA ALA A 496 -31.36 45.71 -23.99
C ALA A 496 -30.71 45.55 -22.60
N ALA A 497 -29.38 45.51 -22.60
CA ALA A 497 -28.49 45.36 -21.45
C ALA A 497 -28.52 46.57 -20.47
N PRO A 498 -28.16 46.38 -19.17
CA PRO A 498 -28.14 47.45 -18.18
C PRO A 498 -26.82 48.26 -18.13
N GLU A 499 -26.97 49.56 -17.86
CA GLU A 499 -25.95 50.60 -17.66
C GLU A 499 -25.28 50.58 -16.27
N ILE A 500 -24.07 51.13 -16.20
CA ILE A 500 -23.24 51.37 -15.00
C ILE A 500 -23.27 52.87 -14.62
N LYS A 501 -23.54 53.22 -13.35
CA LYS A 501 -23.14 54.48 -12.65
C LYS A 501 -23.00 54.19 -11.14
N ALA A 502 -21.81 54.26 -10.54
CA ALA A 502 -21.11 55.41 -9.93
C ALA A 502 -21.73 55.92 -8.61
N GLU A 503 -21.00 55.76 -7.49
CA GLU A 503 -21.34 56.37 -6.20
C GLU A 503 -20.11 57.04 -5.56
N THR A 504 -20.34 58.25 -5.05
CA THR A 504 -19.40 59.28 -4.57
C THR A 504 -19.33 59.32 -3.02
N ALA A 505 -18.16 59.66 -2.45
CA ALA A 505 -17.95 60.08 -1.05
C ALA A 505 -18.53 61.50 -0.76
N PRO A 506 -18.72 62.01 0.50
CA PRO A 506 -17.67 62.32 1.53
C PRO A 506 -18.14 62.12 3.02
N LYS A 507 -17.34 62.26 4.11
CA LYS A 507 -16.80 63.51 4.72
C LYS A 507 -15.92 63.21 5.95
N ALA A 508 -15.01 64.15 6.24
CA ALA A 508 -13.96 64.14 7.27
C ALA A 508 -14.35 64.75 8.64
N THR A 509 -13.55 64.46 9.67
CA THR A 509 -13.32 65.31 10.86
C THR A 509 -11.82 65.44 11.14
N SER A 510 -11.39 66.64 11.55
CA SER A 510 -10.00 67.12 11.68
C SER A 510 -9.53 67.26 13.13
N ALA A 511 -8.23 67.08 13.37
CA ALA A 511 -7.33 67.86 14.26
C ALA A 511 -5.89 67.34 14.00
N ALA A 512 -4.94 68.11 13.44
CA ALA A 512 -3.99 69.03 14.12
C ALA A 512 -3.29 68.35 15.32
N GLU A 513 -1.97 68.30 15.51
CA GLU A 513 -0.87 69.18 15.09
C GLU A 513 0.48 68.55 15.51
N SER A 514 1.56 68.87 14.77
CA SER A 514 2.96 69.00 15.21
C SER A 514 3.82 67.77 15.58
N GLY A 515 5.10 67.79 15.16
CA GLY A 515 6.18 67.10 15.90
C GLY A 515 7.22 66.34 15.07
N THR A 516 8.07 67.08 14.38
CA THR A 516 9.46 66.78 13.95
C THR A 516 10.22 65.61 14.58
N GLY A 517 11.04 64.89 13.80
CA GLY A 517 12.18 64.13 14.33
C GLY A 517 12.84 63.16 13.35
N ALA A 518 13.90 63.61 12.70
CA ALA A 518 14.79 62.81 11.85
C ALA A 518 15.63 61.79 12.66
N GLY A 519 16.10 60.73 11.99
CA GLY A 519 17.16 59.88 12.55
C GLY A 519 17.38 58.59 11.77
N ALA A 520 18.34 58.62 10.84
CA ALA A 520 18.96 57.44 10.25
C ALA A 520 19.82 56.69 11.31
N ASP A 521 19.89 55.35 11.25
CA ASP A 521 21.11 54.62 10.81
C ASP A 521 20.95 53.08 10.90
N PRO A 522 21.82 52.30 10.22
CA PRO A 522 21.75 50.85 10.03
C PRO A 522 22.71 50.05 10.94
N LYS A 523 22.64 48.71 10.81
CA LYS A 523 23.54 47.63 11.30
C LYS A 523 23.29 47.10 12.73
N MET A 524 22.91 45.83 12.81
CA MET A 524 23.81 44.69 13.09
C MET A 524 23.19 43.39 12.58
#